data_AF-A0A835N3A4-F1
#
_entry.id   AF-A0A835N3A4-F1
#
_cell.length_a   1.000
_cell.length_b   1.000
_cell.length_c   1.000
_cell.angle_alpha   90.00
_cell.angle_beta   90.00
_cell.angle_gamma   90.00
#
_symmetry.space_group_name_H-M   'P 1'
#
loop_
_entity.id
_entity.type
_entity.pdbx_description
1 polymer ?
#
loop_
_entity_poly.entity_id
_entity_poly.type
_entity_poly.pdbx_seq_one_letter_code
_entity_poly.pdbx_strand_id
1 'polypeptide(L)'
;MAMSQITGEFVPKVQIEGVQTVVPSKVTDPREMCLVLVKDPVSSDIFRGCLNTVLCYSKAGEEGSGGFVAGWIKESLGRAMLDQPMLSGRLRRVEDGNGELEMVPNDTGVRLVDAKIEMSLQEFLGLEEREKAEAELVFWKDIDEQNPLFSPLLYVQVTDFQCGGYSIGISSSLLLADHIIMDNFLSRWSGIQEKLLPNNSNGLEKSMFYLPNLRNTSLSPHNTMSPTPGKRSGQTLIFKITGDSEIEGVKNKLWKSAVSHCIQEAEHKLGSEMPTGFSLFVKESPEVIRIQNCKKNELVKSNLNFRCQAITLDDIGITELAFRDGNKPAHVSCWIGSAVDGLVMAIPSSNENTSDVNVIVTIPEGN
;
A
#
# COMPACT_ATOMS: atom_id res chain seq x y z
N MET A 1 -5.68 47.36 6.82
CA MET A 1 -5.10 46.09 6.37
C MET A 1 -6.09 45.00 6.74
N ALA A 2 -6.95 44.60 5.81
CA ALA A 2 -7.88 43.51 6.02
C ALA A 2 -7.16 42.21 5.66
N MET A 3 -6.95 41.33 6.64
CA MET A 3 -6.56 39.95 6.38
C MET A 3 -7.75 39.27 5.70
N SER A 4 -7.62 38.95 4.42
CA SER A 4 -8.56 38.07 3.74
C SER A 4 -8.40 36.66 4.34
N GLN A 5 -9.32 36.28 5.20
CA GLN A 5 -9.58 34.88 5.52
C GLN A 5 -10.00 34.18 4.22
N ILE A 6 -9.09 33.38 3.67
CA ILE A 6 -9.43 32.39 2.65
C ILE A 6 -9.92 31.16 3.41
N THR A 7 -11.19 31.18 3.81
CA THR A 7 -11.90 29.99 4.27
C THR A 7 -12.39 29.23 3.04
N GLY A 8 -11.49 28.45 2.45
CA GLY A 8 -11.79 27.46 1.44
C GLY A 8 -10.86 26.27 1.67
N GLU A 9 -11.43 25.07 1.74
CA GLU A 9 -10.71 23.79 1.88
C GLU A 9 -9.73 23.67 0.69
N PHE A 10 -8.46 24.03 0.89
CA PHE A 10 -7.46 24.05 -0.18
C PHE A 10 -6.79 22.68 -0.27
N VAL A 11 -7.38 21.79 -1.06
CA VAL A 11 -6.74 20.53 -1.45
C VAL A 11 -5.95 20.80 -2.74
N PRO A 12 -4.61 20.65 -2.73
CA PRO A 12 -3.80 20.96 -3.89
C PRO A 12 -4.08 19.95 -5.00
N LYS A 13 -4.42 20.44 -6.19
CA LYS A 13 -4.83 19.58 -7.30
C LYS A 13 -3.62 18.99 -8.00
N VAL A 14 -3.54 17.66 -8.04
CA VAL A 14 -2.51 16.94 -8.79
C VAL A 14 -2.89 16.83 -10.27
N GLN A 15 -1.93 17.04 -11.16
CA GLN A 15 -2.06 16.85 -12.59
C GLN A 15 -1.35 15.57 -13.02
N ILE A 16 -2.12 14.59 -13.51
CA ILE A 16 -1.57 13.38 -14.11
C ILE A 16 -0.97 13.73 -15.48
N GLU A 17 0.30 13.39 -15.67
CA GLU A 17 1.05 13.60 -16.92
C GLU A 17 1.12 12.33 -17.78
N GLY A 18 1.00 11.15 -17.17
CA GLY A 18 1.06 9.89 -17.89
C GLY A 18 0.62 8.69 -17.05
N VAL A 19 0.13 7.65 -17.73
CA VAL A 19 -0.19 6.37 -17.12
C VAL A 19 0.45 5.26 -17.95
N GLN A 20 1.23 4.42 -17.30
CA GLN A 20 1.94 3.31 -17.91
C GLN A 20 1.62 2.01 -17.15
N THR A 21 1.97 0.88 -17.74
CA THR A 21 1.93 -0.43 -17.07
C THR A 21 3.34 -1.00 -17.02
N VAL A 22 3.76 -1.40 -15.84
CA VAL A 22 5.04 -2.07 -15.59
C VAL A 22 4.76 -3.55 -15.42
N VAL A 23 5.32 -4.37 -16.30
CA VAL A 23 5.21 -5.83 -16.24
C VAL A 23 6.48 -6.44 -15.65
N PRO A 24 6.43 -7.66 -15.10
CA PRO A 24 7.64 -8.36 -14.68
C PRO A 24 8.66 -8.47 -15.81
N SER A 25 9.94 -8.34 -15.46
CA SER A 25 11.06 -8.39 -16.42
C SER A 25 11.30 -9.79 -17.02
N LYS A 26 10.69 -10.82 -16.44
CA LYS A 26 10.66 -12.20 -16.93
C LYS A 26 9.26 -12.76 -16.74
N VAL A 27 8.91 -13.76 -17.55
CA VAL A 27 7.65 -14.50 -17.39
C VAL A 27 7.64 -15.19 -16.03
N THR A 28 6.53 -15.08 -15.31
CA THR A 28 6.34 -15.81 -14.05
C THR A 28 6.08 -17.28 -14.35
N ASP A 29 6.97 -18.15 -13.86
CA ASP A 29 6.86 -19.61 -13.95
C ASP A 29 7.60 -20.26 -12.75
N PRO A 30 6.92 -21.08 -11.91
CA PRO A 30 5.50 -21.38 -11.93
C PRO A 30 4.63 -20.19 -11.49
N ARG A 31 3.36 -20.20 -11.90
CA ARG A 31 2.35 -19.22 -11.46
C ARG A 31 1.66 -19.71 -10.20
N GLU A 32 2.25 -19.42 -9.05
CA GLU A 32 1.67 -19.75 -7.74
C GLU A 32 0.47 -18.85 -7.46
N MET A 33 -0.71 -19.45 -7.34
CA MET A 33 -1.98 -18.75 -7.13
C MET A 33 -2.26 -18.61 -5.64
N CYS A 34 -3.02 -17.59 -5.24
CA CYS A 34 -3.49 -17.42 -3.87
C CYS A 34 -5.02 -17.45 -3.83
N LEU A 35 -5.59 -18.46 -3.19
CA LEU A 35 -7.04 -18.59 -2.97
C LEU A 35 -7.53 -17.56 -1.95
N VAL A 36 -8.65 -16.92 -2.26
CA VAL A 36 -9.32 -15.93 -1.41
C VAL A 36 -10.63 -16.54 -0.90
N LEU A 37 -10.57 -17.10 0.31
CA LEU A 37 -11.70 -17.77 0.95
C LEU A 37 -12.57 -16.75 1.68
N VAL A 38 -13.78 -16.51 1.19
CA VAL A 38 -14.72 -15.56 1.80
C VAL A 38 -15.80 -16.31 2.56
N LYS A 39 -15.98 -15.97 3.84
CA LYS A 39 -17.09 -16.47 4.66
C LYS A 39 -18.10 -15.35 4.89
N ASP A 40 -19.38 -15.64 4.64
CA ASP A 40 -20.52 -14.69 4.63
C ASP A 40 -20.53 -13.77 3.39
N PRO A 41 -21.64 -13.07 3.02
CA PRO A 41 -21.69 -12.34 1.74
C PRO A 41 -20.57 -11.30 1.66
N VAL A 42 -20.03 -11.14 0.46
CA VAL A 42 -18.79 -10.39 0.18
C VAL A 42 -18.80 -9.03 0.89
N SER A 43 -17.88 -8.85 1.85
CA SER A 43 -17.57 -7.51 2.34
C SER A 43 -17.07 -6.68 1.16
N SER A 44 -17.66 -5.51 0.92
CA SER A 44 -17.22 -4.58 -0.13
C SER A 44 -15.75 -4.20 0.01
N ASP A 45 -15.16 -4.36 1.19
CA ASP A 45 -13.78 -4.03 1.48
C ASP A 45 -12.78 -4.88 0.69
N ILE A 46 -13.16 -6.08 0.21
CA ILE A 46 -12.29 -6.92 -0.64
C ILE A 46 -11.96 -6.19 -1.96
N PHE A 47 -12.97 -5.54 -2.53
CA PHE A 47 -12.84 -4.88 -3.83
C PHE A 47 -12.44 -3.41 -3.71
N ARG A 48 -12.75 -2.79 -2.57
CA ARG A 48 -12.63 -1.33 -2.40
C ARG A 48 -11.50 -0.95 -1.45
N GLY A 49 -11.25 -1.76 -0.43
CA GLY A 49 -10.23 -1.50 0.58
C GLY A 49 -8.83 -1.52 -0.02
N CYS A 50 -8.06 -0.48 0.27
CA CYS A 50 -6.68 -0.37 -0.16
C CYS A 50 -5.76 0.07 0.96
N LEU A 51 -4.52 -0.39 0.90
CA LEU A 51 -3.42 0.12 1.69
C LEU A 51 -2.68 1.17 0.86
N ASN A 52 -2.60 2.39 1.40
CA ASN A 52 -1.89 3.51 0.81
C ASN A 52 -0.61 3.80 1.59
N THR A 53 0.48 4.08 0.89
CA THR A 53 1.75 4.52 1.45
C THR A 53 2.28 5.69 0.62
N VAL A 54 2.70 6.77 1.28
CA VAL A 54 3.30 7.94 0.64
C VAL A 54 4.70 8.16 1.21
N LEU A 55 5.67 8.27 0.31
CA LEU A 55 7.07 8.59 0.61
C LEU A 55 7.40 9.92 -0.07
N CYS A 56 7.67 10.98 0.69
CA CYS A 56 8.04 12.28 0.14
C CYS A 56 9.55 12.50 0.27
N TYR A 57 10.18 12.94 -0.81
CA TYR A 57 11.62 13.11 -0.91
C TYR A 57 11.97 14.56 -1.24
N SER A 58 12.98 15.08 -0.54
CA SER A 58 13.59 16.34 -0.90
C SER A 58 14.33 16.23 -2.24
N LYS A 59 14.57 17.36 -2.90
CA LYS A 59 15.32 17.41 -4.16
C LYS A 59 16.71 16.78 -3.98
N ALA A 60 17.00 15.74 -4.76
CA ALA A 60 18.33 15.11 -4.81
C ALA A 60 19.14 15.63 -6.01
N GLY A 61 20.15 16.46 -5.74
CA GLY A 61 21.07 17.00 -6.76
C GLY A 61 20.48 18.07 -7.69
N GLU A 62 21.29 18.65 -8.58
CA GLU A 62 20.89 19.80 -9.41
C GLU A 62 19.93 19.44 -10.57
N GLU A 63 20.12 18.28 -11.22
CA GLU A 63 19.39 17.86 -12.45
C GLU A 63 18.26 16.84 -12.22
N GLY A 64 17.96 16.54 -10.96
CA GLY A 64 17.13 15.42 -10.59
C GLY A 64 15.68 15.75 -10.27
N SER A 65 14.73 15.42 -11.15
CA SER A 65 13.29 15.47 -10.85
C SER A 65 12.73 14.07 -10.51
N GLY A 66 11.55 14.00 -9.91
CA GLY A 66 10.78 12.76 -9.77
C GLY A 66 10.46 12.10 -11.10
N GLY A 67 10.28 12.84 -12.19
CA GLY A 67 10.21 12.24 -13.54
C GLY A 67 11.44 11.38 -13.91
N PHE A 68 12.66 11.78 -13.52
CA PHE A 68 13.85 10.95 -13.71
C PHE A 68 13.78 9.66 -12.88
N VAL A 69 13.31 9.77 -11.63
CA VAL A 69 13.09 8.63 -10.73
C VAL A 69 12.03 7.67 -11.32
N ALA A 70 10.91 8.20 -11.84
CA ALA A 70 9.84 7.42 -12.47
C ALA A 70 10.35 6.60 -13.67
N GLY A 71 11.25 7.18 -14.47
CA GLY A 71 11.87 6.48 -15.60
C GLY A 71 12.67 5.25 -15.16
N TRP A 72 13.36 5.31 -14.02
CA TRP A 72 14.09 4.17 -13.45
C TRP A 72 13.19 3.21 -12.68
N ILE A 73 12.12 3.72 -12.04
CA ILE A 73 11.10 2.91 -11.37
C ILE A 73 10.53 1.85 -12.30
N LYS A 74 10.30 2.18 -13.58
CA LYS A 74 9.77 1.21 -14.54
C LYS A 74 10.66 -0.03 -14.68
N GLU A 75 11.97 0.14 -14.74
CA GLU A 75 12.92 -0.97 -14.84
C GLU A 75 13.10 -1.67 -13.48
N SER A 76 13.28 -0.89 -12.40
CA SER A 76 13.54 -1.43 -11.07
C SER A 76 12.35 -2.23 -10.53
N LEU A 77 11.13 -1.74 -10.73
CA LEU A 77 9.89 -2.40 -10.31
C LEU A 77 9.66 -3.69 -11.13
N GLY A 78 9.93 -3.66 -12.43
CA GLY A 78 9.91 -4.85 -13.29
C GLY A 78 10.81 -5.98 -12.80
N ARG A 79 11.95 -5.64 -12.19
CA ARG A 79 12.87 -6.61 -11.56
C ARG A 79 12.42 -7.02 -10.17
N ALA A 80 11.95 -6.08 -9.35
CA ALA A 80 11.49 -6.35 -7.99
C ALA A 80 10.28 -7.30 -7.97
N MET A 81 9.40 -7.22 -8.97
CA MET A 81 8.24 -8.12 -9.10
C MET A 81 8.63 -9.58 -9.34
N LEU A 82 9.88 -9.90 -9.72
CA LEU A 82 10.30 -11.30 -9.84
C LEU A 82 10.30 -12.01 -8.48
N ASP A 83 10.61 -11.29 -7.40
CA ASP A 83 10.59 -11.85 -6.05
C ASP A 83 9.17 -11.92 -5.48
N GLN A 84 8.23 -11.16 -6.05
CA GLN A 84 6.84 -11.05 -5.61
C GLN A 84 5.88 -10.97 -6.81
N PRO A 85 5.69 -12.08 -7.56
CA PRO A 85 4.91 -12.07 -8.80
C PRO A 85 3.46 -11.65 -8.63
N MET A 86 2.88 -11.92 -7.45
CA MET A 86 1.48 -11.62 -7.12
C MET A 86 1.14 -10.13 -7.25
N LEU A 87 2.12 -9.24 -7.04
CA LEU A 87 1.96 -7.80 -7.20
C LEU A 87 1.60 -7.38 -8.63
N SER A 88 1.99 -8.19 -9.62
CA SER A 88 1.69 -7.99 -11.04
C SER A 88 0.42 -8.73 -11.49
N GLY A 89 -0.23 -9.43 -10.57
CA GLY A 89 -1.37 -10.31 -10.82
C GLY A 89 -2.72 -9.61 -10.87
N ARG A 90 -3.77 -10.42 -10.97
CA ARG A 90 -5.17 -9.98 -10.99
C ARG A 90 -6.02 -10.90 -10.12
N LEU A 91 -7.13 -10.38 -9.66
CA LEU A 91 -8.15 -11.17 -8.99
C LEU A 91 -9.05 -11.82 -10.04
N ARG A 92 -9.35 -13.11 -9.88
CA ARG A 92 -10.19 -13.91 -10.78
C ARG A 92 -11.24 -14.66 -9.95
N ARG A 93 -12.39 -14.94 -10.55
CA ARG A 93 -13.39 -15.86 -9.97
C ARG A 93 -13.02 -17.29 -10.34
N VAL A 94 -13.00 -18.17 -9.35
CA VAL A 94 -12.71 -19.59 -9.56
C VAL A 94 -13.86 -20.21 -10.37
N GLU A 95 -13.54 -20.86 -11.48
CA GLU A 95 -14.53 -21.61 -12.27
C GLU A 95 -15.13 -22.73 -11.40
N ASP A 96 -16.45 -22.84 -11.38
CA ASP A 96 -17.23 -23.78 -10.54
C ASP A 96 -17.07 -23.62 -9.01
N GLY A 97 -16.28 -22.65 -8.53
CA GLY A 97 -15.96 -22.43 -7.11
C GLY A 97 -17.05 -21.73 -6.29
N ASN A 98 -18.32 -21.80 -6.68
CA ASN A 98 -19.46 -21.20 -5.96
C ASN A 98 -19.26 -19.73 -5.53
N GLY A 99 -18.56 -18.92 -6.36
CA GLY A 99 -18.28 -17.51 -6.08
C GLY A 99 -16.94 -17.22 -5.38
N GLU A 100 -16.11 -18.24 -5.13
CA GLU A 100 -14.74 -18.08 -4.63
C GLU A 100 -13.87 -17.25 -5.59
N LEU A 101 -12.90 -16.56 -5.01
CA LEU A 101 -11.96 -15.68 -5.70
C LEU A 101 -10.55 -16.22 -5.52
N GLU A 102 -9.66 -15.90 -6.46
CA GLU A 102 -8.25 -16.22 -6.38
C GLU A 102 -7.42 -15.09 -7.00
N MET A 103 -6.24 -14.85 -6.46
CA MET A 103 -5.25 -13.99 -7.08
C MET A 103 -4.32 -14.83 -7.94
N VAL A 104 -4.12 -14.39 -9.18
CA VAL A 104 -3.29 -15.07 -10.18
C VAL A 104 -2.16 -14.15 -10.63
N PRO A 105 -0.88 -14.57 -10.54
CA PRO A 105 0.25 -13.79 -11.05
C PRO A 105 0.36 -13.96 -12.57
N ASN A 106 -0.51 -13.26 -13.29
CA ASN A 106 -0.69 -13.40 -14.74
C ASN A 106 0.17 -12.43 -15.58
N ASP A 107 1.15 -11.78 -14.95
CA ASP A 107 2.08 -10.81 -15.56
C ASP A 107 1.40 -9.58 -16.20
N THR A 108 0.13 -9.28 -15.85
CA THR A 108 -0.59 -8.11 -16.41
C THR A 108 0.00 -6.79 -15.90
N GLY A 109 0.77 -6.83 -14.81
CA GLY A 109 1.60 -5.71 -14.37
C GLY A 109 0.91 -4.71 -13.44
N VAL A 110 1.72 -3.78 -12.96
CA VAL A 110 1.40 -2.71 -12.01
C VAL A 110 1.16 -1.42 -12.78
N ARG A 111 0.22 -0.58 -12.33
CA ARG A 111 -0.01 0.71 -12.97
C ARG A 111 0.97 1.75 -12.40
N LEU A 112 1.74 2.40 -13.27
CA LEU A 112 2.64 3.50 -12.92
C LEU A 112 2.03 4.81 -13.41
N VAL A 113 1.83 5.76 -12.51
CA VAL A 113 1.22 7.07 -12.78
C VAL A 113 2.29 8.15 -12.60
N ASP A 114 2.55 8.90 -13.65
CA ASP A 114 3.38 10.10 -13.61
C ASP A 114 2.48 11.30 -13.33
N ALA A 115 2.80 12.11 -12.33
CA ALA A 115 2.01 13.27 -11.95
C ALA A 115 2.88 14.46 -11.52
N LYS A 116 2.28 15.64 -11.42
CA LYS A 116 2.90 16.84 -10.86
C LYS A 116 1.92 17.63 -10.01
N ILE A 117 2.46 18.44 -9.11
CA ILE A 117 1.71 19.36 -8.28
C ILE A 117 2.38 20.74 -8.29
N GLU A 118 1.60 21.80 -8.50
CA GLU A 118 2.07 23.20 -8.52
C GLU A 118 2.20 23.74 -7.09
N MET A 119 3.01 23.06 -6.29
CA MET A 119 3.28 23.37 -4.88
C MET A 119 4.68 22.87 -4.52
N SER A 120 5.37 23.53 -3.58
CA SER A 120 6.61 23.00 -3.03
C SER A 120 6.35 21.91 -1.98
N LEU A 121 7.31 20.99 -1.80
CA LEU A 121 7.19 19.97 -0.76
C LEU A 121 7.07 20.58 0.65
N GLN A 122 7.78 21.69 0.92
CA GLN A 122 7.71 22.36 2.23
C GLN A 122 6.31 22.92 2.50
N GLU A 123 5.70 23.58 1.52
CA GLU A 123 4.32 24.07 1.63
C GLU A 123 3.34 22.92 1.84
N PHE A 124 3.49 21.83 1.09
CA PHE A 124 2.64 20.64 1.21
C PHE A 124 2.72 20.02 2.61
N LEU A 125 3.93 19.86 3.16
CA LEU A 125 4.12 19.29 4.50
C LEU A 125 3.62 20.20 5.62
N GLY A 126 3.48 21.51 5.35
CA GLY A 126 2.97 22.52 6.27
C GLY A 126 1.45 22.76 6.19
N LEU A 127 0.72 22.06 5.33
CA LEU A 127 -0.75 22.17 5.25
C LEU A 127 -1.42 21.72 6.55
N GLU A 128 -2.41 22.48 7.03
CA GLU A 128 -3.21 22.10 8.21
C GLU A 128 -3.97 20.78 7.96
N GLU A 129 -4.53 20.61 6.77
CA GLU A 129 -5.22 19.39 6.34
C GLU A 129 -4.34 18.46 5.48
N ARG A 130 -3.04 18.37 5.80
CA ARG A 130 -2.07 17.55 5.05
C ARG A 130 -2.56 16.13 4.81
N GLU A 131 -3.20 15.50 5.80
CA GLU A 131 -3.70 14.13 5.71
C GLU A 131 -4.75 13.94 4.61
N LYS A 132 -5.59 14.96 4.35
CA LYS A 132 -6.52 14.97 3.22
C LYS A 132 -5.76 15.19 1.91
N ALA A 133 -4.78 16.09 1.90
CA ALA A 133 -3.96 16.38 0.72
C ALA A 133 -3.09 15.19 0.29
N GLU A 134 -2.66 14.33 1.22
CA GLU A 134 -1.90 13.10 0.93
C GLU A 134 -2.68 12.12 0.03
N ALA A 135 -4.02 12.16 0.05
CA ALA A 135 -4.85 11.34 -0.83
C ALA A 135 -4.69 11.69 -2.32
N GLU A 136 -4.18 12.89 -2.65
CA GLU A 136 -3.86 13.28 -4.03
C GLU A 136 -2.51 12.74 -4.51
N LEU A 137 -1.63 12.33 -3.58
CA LEU A 137 -0.30 11.78 -3.89
C LEU A 137 -0.33 10.27 -4.20
N VAL A 138 -1.50 9.65 -4.16
CA VAL A 138 -1.72 8.25 -4.47
C VAL A 138 -2.80 8.11 -5.53
N PHE A 139 -2.70 7.06 -6.35
CA PHE A 139 -3.72 6.73 -7.33
C PHE A 139 -4.33 5.36 -6.99
N TRP A 140 -5.64 5.33 -6.75
CA TRP A 140 -6.36 4.08 -6.55
C TRP A 140 -7.62 4.03 -7.41
N LYS A 141 -7.94 2.86 -7.93
CA LYS A 141 -9.23 2.58 -8.55
C LYS A 141 -9.72 1.24 -8.04
N ASP A 142 -10.95 1.23 -7.51
CA ASP A 142 -11.58 0.05 -6.94
C ASP A 142 -11.59 -1.10 -7.95
N ILE A 143 -11.48 -2.32 -7.43
CA ILE A 143 -11.57 -3.53 -8.23
C ILE A 143 -13.01 -3.64 -8.76
N ASP A 144 -13.16 -3.84 -10.07
CA ASP A 144 -14.46 -4.09 -10.67
C ASP A 144 -14.94 -5.47 -10.22
N GLU A 145 -15.97 -5.50 -9.37
CA GLU A 145 -16.54 -6.74 -8.85
C GLU A 145 -17.06 -7.67 -9.96
N GLN A 146 -17.57 -7.11 -11.07
CA GLN A 146 -18.07 -7.91 -12.18
C GLN A 146 -16.91 -8.50 -12.98
N ASN A 147 -15.84 -7.73 -13.17
CA ASN A 147 -14.70 -8.11 -14.00
C ASN A 147 -13.34 -7.87 -13.30
N PRO A 148 -13.06 -8.56 -12.17
CA PRO A 148 -11.89 -8.27 -11.34
C PRO A 148 -10.56 -8.53 -12.06
N LEU A 149 -10.57 -9.37 -13.11
CA LEU A 149 -9.43 -9.68 -13.98
C LEU A 149 -8.82 -8.43 -14.62
N PHE A 150 -9.61 -7.37 -14.87
CA PHE A 150 -9.12 -6.16 -15.54
C PHE A 150 -8.62 -5.08 -14.57
N SER A 151 -8.77 -5.29 -13.27
CA SER A 151 -8.36 -4.34 -12.23
C SER A 151 -6.97 -4.66 -11.68
N PRO A 152 -5.97 -3.78 -11.85
CA PRO A 152 -4.70 -3.88 -11.15
C PRO A 152 -4.88 -3.92 -9.63
N LEU A 153 -4.06 -4.73 -8.97
CA LEU A 153 -4.04 -4.84 -7.50
C LEU A 153 -3.02 -3.90 -6.85
N LEU A 154 -2.12 -3.31 -7.64
CA LEU A 154 -1.09 -2.36 -7.20
C LEU A 154 -0.98 -1.19 -8.18
N TYR A 155 -0.84 0.00 -7.61
CA TYR A 155 -0.60 1.26 -8.29
C TYR A 155 0.59 1.95 -7.63
N VAL A 156 1.43 2.56 -8.47
CA VAL A 156 2.53 3.42 -8.04
C VAL A 156 2.35 4.77 -8.71
N GLN A 157 2.30 5.85 -7.95
CA GLN A 157 2.26 7.22 -8.44
C GLN A 157 3.57 7.92 -8.09
N VAL A 158 4.20 8.57 -9.06
CA VAL A 158 5.35 9.44 -8.83
C VAL A 158 4.91 10.87 -9.10
N THR A 159 4.95 11.72 -8.07
CA THR A 159 4.48 13.10 -8.17
C THR A 159 5.64 14.08 -8.04
N ASP A 160 5.84 14.91 -9.06
CA ASP A 160 6.81 16.00 -9.05
C ASP A 160 6.26 17.23 -8.31
N PHE A 161 6.99 17.73 -7.30
CA PHE A 161 6.72 19.03 -6.68
C PHE A 161 7.48 20.15 -7.41
N GLN A 162 6.95 21.38 -7.38
CA GLN A 162 7.54 22.53 -8.05
C GLN A 162 8.98 22.84 -7.61
N CYS A 163 9.33 22.52 -6.35
CA CYS A 163 10.68 22.72 -5.82
C CYS A 163 11.71 21.66 -6.28
N GLY A 164 11.30 20.68 -7.08
CA GLY A 164 12.14 19.54 -7.51
C GLY A 164 12.20 18.39 -6.50
N GLY A 165 11.51 18.50 -5.35
CA GLY A 165 11.17 17.34 -4.53
C GLY A 165 10.15 16.45 -5.26
N TYR A 166 9.97 15.22 -4.80
CA TYR A 166 9.02 14.28 -5.40
C TYR A 166 8.39 13.39 -4.34
N SER A 167 7.24 12.78 -4.64
CA SER A 167 6.69 11.68 -3.84
C SER A 167 6.60 10.39 -4.64
N ILE A 168 6.66 9.28 -3.92
CA ILE A 168 6.27 7.94 -4.38
C ILE A 168 5.05 7.54 -3.55
N GLY A 169 3.88 7.55 -4.18
CA GLY A 169 2.64 7.02 -3.63
C GLY A 169 2.42 5.58 -4.09
N ILE A 170 2.02 4.70 -3.19
CA ILE A 170 1.77 3.28 -3.46
C ILE A 170 0.38 2.96 -2.94
N SER A 171 -0.49 2.47 -3.81
CA SER A 171 -1.82 1.98 -3.44
C SER A 171 -1.94 0.51 -3.81
N SER A 172 -2.24 -0.33 -2.84
CA SER A 172 -2.38 -1.77 -3.03
C SER A 172 -3.73 -2.27 -2.52
N SER A 173 -4.29 -3.30 -3.14
CA SER A 173 -5.38 -4.05 -2.54
C SER A 173 -4.95 -4.56 -1.17
N LEU A 174 -5.87 -4.58 -0.20
CA LEU A 174 -5.62 -5.20 1.10
C LEU A 174 -5.17 -6.66 0.99
N LEU A 175 -5.51 -7.35 -0.11
CA LEU A 175 -5.07 -8.72 -0.38
C LEU A 175 -3.54 -8.85 -0.57
N LEU A 176 -2.84 -7.75 -0.85
CA LEU A 176 -1.38 -7.69 -1.07
C LEU A 176 -0.64 -6.99 0.09
N ALA A 177 -1.33 -6.61 1.16
CA ALA A 177 -0.74 -5.77 2.21
C ALA A 177 0.41 -6.48 2.97
N ASP A 178 0.39 -7.80 3.05
CA ASP A 178 1.50 -8.63 3.56
C ASP A 178 2.77 -8.42 2.74
N HIS A 179 2.65 -8.45 1.42
CA HIS A 179 3.79 -8.24 0.53
C HIS A 179 4.36 -6.82 0.63
N ILE A 180 3.51 -5.82 0.84
CA ILE A 180 3.93 -4.42 0.92
C ILE A 180 4.57 -4.07 2.26
N ILE A 181 3.97 -4.51 3.38
CA ILE A 181 4.40 -4.11 4.73
C ILE A 181 5.37 -5.12 5.34
N MET A 182 5.16 -6.42 5.14
CA MET A 182 5.81 -7.47 5.93
C MET A 182 6.93 -8.21 5.19
N ASP A 183 6.84 -8.34 3.86
CA ASP A 183 7.81 -9.13 3.08
C ASP A 183 9.07 -8.36 2.65
N ASN A 184 9.31 -7.16 3.17
CA ASN A 184 10.43 -6.28 2.78
C ASN A 184 10.49 -5.97 1.27
N PHE A 185 9.36 -6.07 0.54
CA PHE A 185 9.31 -5.82 -0.90
C PHE A 185 9.83 -4.41 -1.23
N LEU A 186 9.38 -3.39 -0.50
CA LEU A 186 9.79 -2.01 -0.73
C LEU A 186 11.30 -1.81 -0.56
N SER A 187 11.90 -2.45 0.45
CA SER A 187 13.35 -2.41 0.72
C SER A 187 14.15 -3.11 -0.37
N ARG A 188 13.66 -4.25 -0.89
CA ARG A 188 14.29 -4.92 -2.04
C ARG A 188 14.18 -4.07 -3.29
N TRP A 189 13.01 -3.50 -3.55
CA TRP A 189 12.76 -2.65 -4.71
C TRP A 189 13.62 -1.39 -4.72
N SER A 190 13.69 -0.66 -3.60
CA SER A 190 14.53 0.53 -3.47
C SER A 190 16.01 0.19 -3.70
N GLY A 191 16.50 -0.90 -3.10
CA GLY A 191 17.88 -1.38 -3.31
C GLY A 191 18.18 -1.84 -4.74
N ILE A 192 17.20 -2.37 -5.48
CA ILE A 192 17.35 -2.65 -6.92
C ILE A 192 17.48 -1.35 -7.69
N GLN A 193 16.66 -0.35 -7.37
CA GLN A 193 16.70 0.94 -8.06
C GLN A 193 18.02 1.67 -7.85
N GLU A 194 18.52 1.73 -6.61
CA GLU A 194 19.82 2.37 -6.32
C GLU A 194 20.95 1.74 -7.11
N LYS A 195 20.94 0.41 -7.29
CA LYS A 195 21.95 -0.31 -8.09
C LYS A 195 21.83 -0.03 -9.59
N LEU A 196 20.65 0.33 -10.07
CA LEU A 196 20.43 0.67 -11.48
C LEU A 196 20.84 2.10 -11.81
N LEU A 197 20.79 3.00 -10.83
CA LEU A 197 21.24 4.36 -11.02
C LEU A 197 22.75 4.37 -11.26
N PRO A 198 23.23 4.96 -12.38
CA PRO A 198 24.64 4.94 -12.71
C PRO A 198 25.45 5.69 -11.65
N ASN A 199 26.37 4.98 -10.98
CA ASN A 199 27.39 5.58 -10.13
C ASN A 199 28.26 6.50 -11.00
N ASN A 200 28.05 7.81 -10.86
CA ASN A 200 28.71 8.89 -11.59
C ASN A 200 30.11 8.56 -12.11
N SER A 201 30.28 8.58 -13.45
CA SER A 201 31.55 9.04 -14.02
C SER A 201 31.47 9.62 -15.43
N ASN A 202 30.40 9.46 -16.23
CA ASN A 202 30.28 10.17 -17.53
C ASN A 202 28.81 10.29 -17.98
N GLY A 203 28.15 11.39 -17.59
CA GLY A 203 26.79 11.72 -18.01
C GLY A 203 25.70 10.92 -17.28
N LEU A 204 24.66 11.60 -16.79
CA LEU A 204 23.50 10.95 -16.21
C LEU A 204 22.77 10.20 -17.33
N GLU A 205 23.04 8.90 -17.47
CA GLU A 205 22.32 8.06 -18.42
C GLU A 205 20.84 8.11 -18.04
N LYS A 206 20.05 8.78 -18.88
CA LYS A 206 18.60 8.87 -18.68
C LYS A 206 18.04 7.50 -19.05
N SER A 207 17.22 6.94 -18.16
CA SER A 207 16.44 5.74 -18.50
C SER A 207 15.74 5.95 -19.85
N MET A 208 15.72 4.92 -20.69
CA MET A 208 14.96 4.97 -21.95
C MET A 208 13.46 5.23 -21.75
N PHE A 209 12.96 5.05 -20.53
CA PHE A 209 11.59 5.36 -20.13
C PHE A 209 11.41 6.76 -19.56
N TYR A 210 12.49 7.53 -19.40
CA TYR A 210 12.42 8.95 -19.09
C TYR A 210 12.10 9.73 -20.37
N LEU A 211 10.82 10.05 -20.55
CA LEU A 211 10.29 10.65 -21.78
C LEU A 211 9.70 12.06 -21.52
N PRO A 212 10.49 13.05 -21.08
CA PRO A 212 10.00 14.37 -20.70
C PRO A 212 9.34 15.12 -21.87
N ASN A 213 9.82 14.89 -23.10
CA ASN A 213 9.34 15.58 -24.31
C ASN A 213 8.03 14.99 -24.88
N LEU A 214 7.58 13.84 -24.39
CA LEU A 214 6.32 13.21 -24.83
C LEU A 214 5.16 13.48 -23.87
N ARG A 215 5.41 14.20 -22.76
CA ARG A 215 4.41 14.68 -21.81
C ARG A 215 3.67 15.88 -22.43
N ASN A 216 2.83 15.63 -23.43
CA ASN A 216 2.11 16.68 -24.15
C ASN A 216 1.19 17.49 -23.22
N THR A 217 1.45 18.80 -23.14
CA THR A 217 0.69 19.79 -22.35
C THR A 217 -0.67 20.17 -22.96
N SER A 218 -0.99 19.71 -24.18
CA SER A 218 -2.18 20.18 -24.93
C SER A 218 -3.34 19.17 -25.01
N LEU A 219 -3.14 17.94 -24.55
CA LEU A 219 -4.17 16.93 -24.44
C LEU A 219 -4.10 16.39 -23.02
N SER A 220 -4.74 17.09 -22.08
CA SER A 220 -5.16 16.43 -20.84
C SER A 220 -5.88 15.16 -21.29
N PRO A 221 -5.38 13.95 -20.97
CA PRO A 221 -6.13 12.74 -21.30
C PRO A 221 -7.48 12.91 -20.61
N HIS A 222 -8.53 13.18 -21.39
CA HIS A 222 -9.88 13.32 -20.88
C HIS A 222 -10.14 12.12 -19.97
N ASN A 223 -10.19 12.40 -18.66
CA ASN A 223 -10.52 11.53 -17.52
C ASN A 223 -10.86 10.07 -17.84
N THR A 224 -9.92 9.28 -18.38
CA THR A 224 -10.23 7.88 -18.73
C THR A 224 -10.19 7.00 -17.49
N MET A 225 -9.50 7.44 -16.43
CA MET A 225 -9.56 6.84 -15.11
C MET A 225 -9.72 7.94 -14.06
N SER A 226 -10.93 8.07 -13.52
CA SER A 226 -11.13 8.79 -12.26
C SER A 226 -10.66 7.90 -11.11
N PRO A 227 -9.75 8.37 -10.24
CA PRO A 227 -9.41 7.62 -9.04
C PRO A 227 -10.63 7.51 -8.13
N THR A 228 -10.76 6.40 -7.41
CA THR A 228 -11.68 6.35 -6.27
C THR A 228 -11.12 7.28 -5.19
N PRO A 229 -11.93 8.11 -4.52
CA PRO A 229 -11.46 8.91 -3.40
C PRO A 229 -10.81 8.03 -2.32
N GLY A 230 -9.49 8.13 -2.17
CA GLY A 230 -8.69 7.37 -1.21
C GLY A 230 -8.72 7.97 0.20
N LYS A 231 -9.87 8.54 0.61
CA LYS A 231 -10.02 9.14 1.95
C LYS A 231 -9.64 8.12 3.01
N ARG A 232 -8.93 8.58 4.05
CA ARG A 232 -8.58 7.75 5.20
C ARG A 232 -9.85 7.16 5.79
N SER A 233 -9.87 5.83 5.92
CA SER A 233 -10.99 5.12 6.53
C SER A 233 -10.98 5.22 8.05
N GLY A 234 -9.81 5.48 8.64
CA GLY A 234 -9.66 5.61 10.08
C GLY A 234 -8.20 5.59 10.53
N GLN A 235 -8.02 5.43 11.84
CA GLN A 235 -6.72 5.37 12.49
C GLN A 235 -6.20 3.93 12.47
N THR A 236 -4.98 3.74 11.95
CA THR A 236 -4.37 2.42 11.76
C THR A 236 -3.19 2.24 12.72
N LEU A 237 -3.13 1.09 13.39
CA LEU A 237 -1.98 0.65 14.17
C LEU A 237 -1.50 -0.73 13.70
N ILE A 238 -0.19 -0.92 13.72
CA ILE A 238 0.45 -2.20 13.40
C ILE A 238 1.04 -2.75 14.70
N PHE A 239 0.76 -4.00 14.99
CA PHE A 239 1.26 -4.71 16.16
C PHE A 239 2.10 -5.89 15.72
N LYS A 240 3.23 -6.10 16.38
CA LYS A 240 3.97 -7.35 16.34
C LYS A 240 3.69 -8.13 17.60
N ILE A 241 3.22 -9.37 17.43
CA ILE A 241 3.04 -10.32 18.52
C ILE A 241 4.13 -11.37 18.39
N THR A 242 4.80 -11.61 19.50
CA THR A 242 5.78 -12.69 19.64
C THR A 242 5.16 -13.83 20.44
N GLY A 243 5.15 -15.04 19.88
CA GLY A 243 4.63 -16.22 20.54
C GLY A 243 5.77 -17.11 21.04
N ASP A 244 5.63 -17.65 22.25
CA ASP A 244 6.57 -18.68 22.74
C ASP A 244 6.40 -19.95 21.89
N SER A 245 7.52 -20.47 21.42
CA SER A 245 7.66 -21.49 20.37
C SER A 245 7.31 -22.90 20.85
N GLU A 246 6.13 -23.13 21.40
CA GLU A 246 5.63 -24.48 21.64
C GLU A 246 4.12 -24.48 21.45
N ILE A 247 3.65 -25.15 20.39
CA ILE A 247 2.42 -25.95 20.28
C ILE A 247 1.99 -25.96 18.80
N GLU A 248 2.54 -26.95 18.11
CA GLU A 248 2.07 -27.44 16.83
C GLU A 248 0.65 -28.01 17.02
N GLY A 249 -0.37 -27.36 16.46
CA GLY A 249 -1.77 -27.84 16.50
C GLY A 249 -2.85 -26.79 16.75
N VAL A 250 -2.52 -25.53 17.10
CA VAL A 250 -3.51 -24.49 17.48
C VAL A 250 -3.33 -23.18 16.68
N LYS A 251 -2.94 -23.24 15.40
CA LYS A 251 -2.80 -22.03 14.55
C LYS A 251 -4.09 -21.19 14.53
N ASN A 252 -5.27 -21.84 14.53
CA ASN A 252 -6.57 -21.16 14.37
C ASN A 252 -7.15 -20.49 15.64
N LYS A 253 -6.69 -20.84 16.86
CA LYS A 253 -7.12 -20.10 18.08
C LYS A 253 -6.13 -18.99 18.46
N LEU A 254 -4.85 -19.17 18.14
CA LEU A 254 -3.79 -18.21 18.49
C LEU A 254 -4.02 -16.85 17.82
N TRP A 255 -4.24 -16.80 16.50
CA TRP A 255 -4.45 -15.53 15.81
C TRP A 255 -5.73 -14.81 16.27
N LYS A 256 -6.79 -15.54 16.65
CA LYS A 256 -8.04 -14.92 17.18
C LYS A 256 -7.81 -14.23 18.51
N SER A 257 -7.05 -14.85 19.40
CA SER A 257 -6.68 -14.28 20.69
C SER A 257 -5.73 -13.08 20.51
N ALA A 258 -4.75 -13.21 19.62
CA ALA A 258 -3.87 -12.13 19.18
C ALA A 258 -4.67 -10.92 18.66
N VAL A 259 -5.59 -11.14 17.71
CA VAL A 259 -6.47 -10.11 17.15
C VAL A 259 -7.30 -9.44 18.25
N SER A 260 -7.91 -10.23 19.16
CA SER A 260 -8.70 -9.66 20.26
C SER A 260 -7.88 -8.72 21.15
N HIS A 261 -6.64 -9.11 21.45
CA HIS A 261 -5.75 -8.31 22.28
C HIS A 261 -5.26 -7.05 21.55
N CYS A 262 -4.88 -7.15 20.27
CA CYS A 262 -4.52 -5.98 19.46
C CYS A 262 -5.67 -4.99 19.29
N ILE A 263 -6.91 -5.45 19.16
CA ILE A 263 -8.07 -4.54 19.13
C ILE A 263 -8.17 -3.77 20.46
N GLN A 264 -8.09 -4.45 21.61
CA GLN A 264 -8.16 -3.78 22.91
C GLN A 264 -7.03 -2.75 23.10
N GLU A 265 -5.81 -3.12 22.71
CA GLU A 265 -4.67 -2.22 22.79
C GLU A 265 -4.82 -1.03 21.83
N ALA A 266 -5.37 -1.25 20.63
CA ALA A 266 -5.66 -0.18 19.68
C ALA A 266 -6.73 0.77 20.23
N GLU A 267 -7.83 0.25 20.79
CA GLU A 267 -8.88 1.06 21.41
C GLU A 267 -8.33 1.92 22.55
N HIS A 268 -7.48 1.33 23.39
CA HIS A 268 -6.82 2.04 24.48
C HIS A 268 -5.88 3.14 23.98
N LYS A 269 -5.05 2.87 22.95
CA LYS A 269 -4.08 3.83 22.41
C LYS A 269 -4.72 4.95 21.61
N LEU A 270 -5.78 4.65 20.85
CA LEU A 270 -6.45 5.59 19.96
C LEU A 270 -7.62 6.32 20.63
N GLY A 271 -8.07 5.86 21.80
CA GLY A 271 -9.22 6.43 22.52
C GLY A 271 -10.54 6.29 21.77
N SER A 272 -10.60 5.41 20.77
CA SER A 272 -11.76 5.16 19.90
C SER A 272 -12.14 3.69 19.96
N GLU A 273 -13.43 3.37 19.89
CA GLU A 273 -13.90 1.97 19.99
C GLU A 273 -14.04 1.33 18.60
N MET A 274 -13.59 0.08 18.49
CA MET A 274 -13.81 -0.76 17.32
C MET A 274 -15.31 -1.08 17.21
N PRO A 275 -15.93 -0.92 16.02
CA PRO A 275 -17.32 -1.27 15.82
C PRO A 275 -17.62 -2.74 16.17
N THR A 276 -18.89 -3.01 16.50
CA THR A 276 -19.34 -4.36 16.89
C THR A 276 -19.05 -5.41 15.83
N GLY A 277 -19.11 -5.05 14.55
CA GLY A 277 -18.75 -5.88 13.40
C GLY A 277 -17.60 -5.23 12.62
N PHE A 278 -16.67 -6.04 12.13
CA PHE A 278 -15.50 -5.58 11.38
C PHE A 278 -15.07 -6.64 10.37
N SER A 279 -14.42 -6.20 9.30
CA SER A 279 -13.81 -7.07 8.29
C SER A 279 -12.48 -7.62 8.80
N LEU A 280 -12.31 -8.93 8.73
CA LEU A 280 -11.11 -9.62 9.20
C LEU A 280 -10.46 -10.39 8.05
N PHE A 281 -9.19 -10.04 7.79
CA PHE A 281 -8.32 -10.68 6.82
C PHE A 281 -7.30 -11.53 7.57
N VAL A 282 -7.16 -12.80 7.20
CA VAL A 282 -6.20 -13.74 7.81
C VAL A 282 -5.41 -14.39 6.70
N LYS A 283 -4.11 -14.09 6.63
CA LYS A 283 -3.19 -14.81 5.74
C LYS A 283 -2.89 -16.17 6.39
N GLU A 284 -3.49 -17.24 5.90
CA GLU A 284 -3.33 -18.59 6.49
C GLU A 284 -2.04 -19.26 6.00
N SER A 285 -1.70 -19.04 4.73
CA SER A 285 -0.45 -19.44 4.07
C SER A 285 -0.16 -18.50 2.89
N PRO A 286 1.02 -18.57 2.24
CA PRO A 286 1.30 -17.81 1.02
C PRO A 286 0.20 -17.96 -0.06
N GLU A 287 -0.43 -19.13 -0.14
CA GLU A 287 -1.43 -19.53 -1.13
C GLU A 287 -2.89 -19.35 -0.66
N VAL A 288 -3.15 -18.99 0.60
CA VAL A 288 -4.52 -18.87 1.12
C VAL A 288 -4.68 -17.65 2.01
N ILE A 289 -5.60 -16.78 1.63
CA ILE A 289 -6.11 -15.70 2.47
C ILE A 289 -7.59 -15.93 2.77
N ARG A 290 -7.96 -15.85 4.05
CA ARG A 290 -9.33 -15.95 4.50
C ARG A 290 -9.86 -14.58 4.87
N ILE A 291 -11.08 -14.30 4.45
CA ILE A 291 -11.78 -13.05 4.71
C ILE A 291 -13.14 -13.38 5.30
N GLN A 292 -13.48 -12.74 6.41
CA GLN A 292 -14.76 -12.94 7.07
C GLN A 292 -15.19 -11.67 7.78
N ASN A 293 -16.50 -11.44 7.87
CA ASN A 293 -17.02 -10.49 8.83
C ASN A 293 -16.94 -11.13 10.22
N CYS A 294 -16.43 -10.39 11.21
CA CYS A 294 -16.29 -10.88 12.57
C CYS A 294 -16.97 -9.92 13.53
N LYS A 295 -17.68 -10.46 14.51
CA LYS A 295 -18.19 -9.66 15.62
C LYS A 295 -17.20 -9.66 16.78
N LYS A 296 -17.08 -8.53 17.47
CA LYS A 296 -16.19 -8.37 18.63
C LYS A 296 -16.44 -9.42 19.73
N ASN A 297 -17.68 -9.90 19.88
CA ASN A 297 -18.05 -10.93 20.86
C ASN A 297 -17.71 -12.38 20.42
N GLU A 298 -17.45 -12.62 19.14
CA GLU A 298 -17.04 -13.92 18.61
C GLU A 298 -15.54 -14.17 18.78
N LEU A 299 -14.76 -13.11 19.04
CA LEU A 299 -13.36 -13.21 19.39
C LEU A 299 -13.20 -13.78 20.81
N VAL A 300 -12.33 -14.79 20.92
CA VAL A 300 -12.03 -15.41 22.22
C VAL A 300 -11.23 -14.43 23.06
N LYS A 301 -11.82 -13.92 24.13
CA LYS A 301 -11.07 -13.23 25.19
C LYS A 301 -10.06 -14.22 25.78
N SER A 302 -8.77 -13.99 25.54
CA SER A 302 -7.71 -14.83 26.08
C SER A 302 -7.18 -14.27 27.40
N ASN A 303 -6.91 -15.16 28.34
CA ASN A 303 -6.07 -14.90 29.53
C ASN A 303 -4.58 -15.21 29.24
N LEU A 304 -4.18 -15.28 27.97
CA LEU A 304 -2.81 -15.56 27.56
C LEU A 304 -2.01 -14.25 27.56
N ASN A 305 -0.85 -14.27 28.20
CA ASN A 305 0.09 -13.14 28.21
C ASN A 305 0.86 -13.10 26.89
N PHE A 306 0.27 -12.52 25.84
CA PHE A 306 1.01 -12.20 24.64
C PHE A 306 1.87 -10.97 24.87
N ARG A 307 3.13 -11.00 24.40
CA ARG A 307 3.90 -9.77 24.27
C ARG A 307 3.47 -9.09 22.98
N CYS A 308 2.53 -8.17 23.11
CA CYS A 308 2.06 -7.31 22.03
C CYS A 308 2.83 -6.00 22.04
N GLN A 309 3.47 -5.66 20.92
CA GLN A 309 4.18 -4.41 20.75
C GLN A 309 3.63 -3.68 19.53
N ALA A 310 3.17 -2.45 19.72
CA ALA A 310 2.89 -1.58 18.58
C ALA A 310 4.21 -1.23 17.88
N ILE A 311 4.26 -1.41 16.57
CA ILE A 311 5.41 -1.08 15.73
C ILE A 311 5.10 0.12 14.85
N THR A 312 6.12 0.90 14.56
CA THR A 312 6.07 2.11 13.75
C THR A 312 6.49 1.81 12.32
N LEU A 313 6.30 2.78 11.41
CA LEU A 313 6.81 2.69 10.04
C LEU A 313 8.36 2.67 9.99
N ASP A 314 9.03 3.15 11.05
CA ASP A 314 10.49 3.07 11.22
C ASP A 314 10.93 1.64 11.54
N ASP A 315 10.18 0.94 12.42
CA ASP A 315 10.50 -0.43 12.83
C ASP A 315 10.43 -1.42 11.65
N ILE A 316 9.61 -1.12 10.64
CA ILE A 316 9.51 -1.88 9.38
C ILE A 316 10.45 -1.33 8.28
N GLY A 317 11.24 -0.29 8.57
CA GLY A 317 12.28 0.25 7.69
C GLY A 317 11.77 1.11 6.53
N ILE A 318 10.51 1.56 6.53
CA ILE A 318 9.96 2.36 5.43
C ILE A 318 10.61 3.75 5.35
N THR A 319 11.03 4.33 6.48
CA THR A 319 11.74 5.63 6.52
C THR A 319 13.20 5.55 6.06
N GLU A 320 13.71 4.36 5.80
CA GLU A 320 15.07 4.13 5.30
C GLU A 320 15.09 3.86 3.78
N LEU A 321 13.93 3.89 3.11
CA LEU A 321 13.80 3.58 1.70
C LEU A 321 14.36 4.69 0.81
N ALA A 322 15.63 4.57 0.43
CA ALA A 322 16.26 5.44 -0.55
C ALA A 322 16.07 4.90 -1.97
N PHE A 323 15.35 5.65 -2.80
CA PHE A 323 15.15 5.31 -4.23
C PHE A 323 16.17 5.99 -5.14
N ARG A 324 17.07 6.80 -4.57
CA ARG A 324 18.08 7.56 -5.30
C ARG A 324 19.19 8.06 -4.40
N ASP A 325 20.42 7.70 -4.68
CA ASP A 325 21.65 8.28 -4.09
C ASP A 325 21.62 8.35 -2.54
N GLY A 326 21.00 7.37 -1.85
CA GLY A 326 20.84 7.41 -0.40
C GLY A 326 19.87 8.47 0.14
N ASN A 327 19.13 9.17 -0.74
CA ASN A 327 18.12 10.16 -0.38
C ASN A 327 16.91 9.48 0.28
N LYS A 328 16.85 9.59 1.61
CA LYS A 328 15.75 9.05 2.42
C LYS A 328 14.50 9.94 2.35
N PRO A 329 13.30 9.40 2.62
CA PRO A 329 12.09 10.19 2.71
C PRO A 329 12.19 11.27 3.78
N ALA A 330 11.79 12.49 3.45
CA ALA A 330 11.55 13.58 4.40
C ALA A 330 10.22 13.41 5.17
N HIS A 331 9.28 12.64 4.60
CA HIS A 331 8.00 12.32 5.23
C HIS A 331 7.49 10.97 4.74
N VAL A 332 6.87 10.21 5.64
CA VAL A 332 6.25 8.92 5.36
C VAL A 332 4.86 8.90 5.98
N SER A 333 3.88 8.42 5.22
CA SER A 333 2.51 8.23 5.67
C SER A 333 1.99 6.89 5.17
N CYS A 334 1.16 6.22 5.96
CA CYS A 334 0.56 4.94 5.61
C CYS A 334 -0.84 4.85 6.22
N TRP A 335 -1.85 4.51 5.42
CA TRP A 335 -3.23 4.41 5.88
C TRP A 335 -4.04 3.42 5.06
N ILE A 336 -5.14 2.94 5.65
CA ILE A 336 -6.16 2.20 4.91
C ILE A 336 -7.16 3.18 4.31
N GLY A 337 -7.37 3.09 3.00
CA GLY A 337 -8.38 3.83 2.27
C GLY A 337 -9.59 2.98 1.92
N SER A 338 -10.75 3.62 1.79
CA SER A 338 -11.98 3.07 1.21
C SER A 338 -12.55 1.80 1.89
N ALA A 339 -12.12 1.47 3.10
CA ALA A 339 -12.80 0.54 4.01
C ALA A 339 -14.01 1.24 4.66
N VAL A 340 -15.16 0.56 4.68
CA VAL A 340 -16.43 1.12 5.19
C VAL A 340 -16.63 0.81 6.68
N ASP A 341 -16.12 -0.34 7.12
CA ASP A 341 -16.22 -0.82 8.49
C ASP A 341 -14.84 -0.90 9.16
N GLY A 342 -14.79 -1.25 10.45
CA GLY A 342 -13.53 -1.59 11.10
C GLY A 342 -12.80 -2.70 10.35
N LEU A 343 -11.47 -2.65 10.35
CA LEU A 343 -10.65 -3.61 9.62
C LEU A 343 -9.57 -4.20 10.53
N VAL A 344 -9.40 -5.51 10.46
CA VAL A 344 -8.25 -6.19 11.06
C VAL A 344 -7.59 -7.11 10.04
N MET A 345 -6.27 -7.10 9.99
CA MET A 345 -5.49 -8.04 9.20
C MET A 345 -4.49 -8.76 10.09
N ALA A 346 -4.52 -10.10 10.07
CA ALA A 346 -3.55 -10.95 10.75
C ALA A 346 -2.63 -11.61 9.71
N ILE A 347 -1.33 -11.35 9.83
CA ILE A 347 -0.30 -11.77 8.90
C ILE A 347 0.76 -12.53 9.70
N PRO A 348 0.78 -13.87 9.64
CA PRO A 348 1.85 -14.65 10.24
C PRO A 348 3.20 -14.26 9.65
N SER A 349 4.25 -14.29 10.46
CA SER A 349 5.61 -14.10 9.97
C SER A 349 5.97 -15.22 9.00
N SER A 350 6.71 -14.88 7.95
CA SER A 350 7.29 -15.83 7.00
C SER A 350 8.47 -16.63 7.59
N ASN A 351 8.92 -16.32 8.80
CA ASN A 351 9.99 -17.05 9.47
C ASN A 351 9.43 -18.32 10.13
N GLU A 352 9.74 -19.49 9.56
CA GLU A 352 9.29 -20.79 10.07
C GLU A 352 9.73 -21.08 11.53
N ASN A 353 10.75 -20.37 12.03
CA ASN A 353 11.27 -20.55 13.38
C ASN A 353 10.54 -19.74 14.46
N THR A 354 9.63 -18.83 14.09
CA THR A 354 8.89 -18.03 15.07
C THR A 354 7.39 -18.10 14.83
N SER A 355 6.63 -18.15 15.93
CA SER A 355 5.16 -18.04 15.89
C SER A 355 4.72 -16.58 15.86
N ASP A 356 5.53 -15.70 15.28
CA ASP A 356 5.27 -14.27 15.27
C ASP A 356 4.10 -13.95 14.34
N VAL A 357 3.24 -13.04 14.76
CA VAL A 357 2.10 -12.57 13.97
C VAL A 357 2.10 -11.06 13.99
N ASN A 358 2.06 -10.46 12.80
CA ASN A 358 1.78 -9.04 12.67
C ASN A 358 0.28 -8.84 12.52
N VAL A 359 -0.28 -7.89 13.28
CA VAL A 359 -1.70 -7.56 13.25
C VAL A 359 -1.85 -6.08 12.93
N ILE A 360 -2.55 -5.77 11.84
CA ILE A 360 -2.93 -4.41 11.46
C ILE A 360 -4.36 -4.19 11.93
N VAL A 361 -4.60 -3.16 12.73
CA VAL A 361 -5.92 -2.80 13.24
C VAL A 361 -6.25 -1.39 12.75
N THR A 362 -7.37 -1.23 12.06
CA THR A 362 -7.91 0.06 11.66
C THR A 362 -9.24 0.29 12.36
N ILE A 363 -9.30 1.33 13.20
CA ILE A 363 -10.53 1.79 13.83
C ILE A 363 -11.06 2.96 12.99
N PRO A 364 -12.30 2.88 12.48
CA PRO A 364 -12.86 3.92 11.64
C PRO A 364 -13.05 5.20 12.44
N GLU A 365 -12.85 6.35 11.81
CA GLU A 365 -13.18 7.63 12.43
C GLU A 365 -14.71 7.71 12.64
N GLY A 366 -15.14 8.03 13.85
CA GLY A 366 -16.57 8.22 14.14
C GLY A 366 -17.12 9.36 13.28
N ASN A 367 -18.20 9.09 12.55
CA ASN A 367 -18.94 10.11 11.77
C ASN A 367 -19.40 11.29 12.62
#